data_AF-A0A928KIR9-F1
#
_entry.id   AF-A0A928KIR9-F1
#
_cell.length_a   1.000
_cell.length_b   1.000
_cell.length_c   1.000
_cell.angle_alpha   90.00
_cell.angle_beta   90.00
_cell.angle_gamma   90.00
#
_symmetry.space_group_name_H-M   'P 1'
#
loop_
_entity.id
_entity.type
_entity.pdbx_description
1 polymer ?
#
loop_
_entity_poly.entity_id
_entity_poly.type
_entity_poly.pdbx_seq_one_letter_code
_entity_poly.pdbx_strand_id
1 'polypeptide(L)'
;MFKKILCLALALVCIASMAVIGVSAADDTTIYFEVPSSWNNYSTVYCHIWAYGGDSLAAWQSKKEKCTQVEGNLYAYDVSKVGTLEAGQYYGVIFSLDIGLQTYDTLMTSDCYGDTLYADGTEYENPQDSSKKAIAAFWKNKDKSAFGPVMQVTSIGNLIGTCLPPGVTSEGLFSDFLTTWLEDARTYSGKDDQAIIDDMVIALGLSKDTTEKLIKDSGVSVAWDKGTSEAPTVDKPVADGSVSSGQETTIVAISIAMMIAAAGVVVVLRKKAY
;
A
#
# COMPACT_ATOMS: atom_id res chain seq x y z
N MET A 1 -0.49 51.97 48.79
CA MET A 1 -1.10 50.75 48.19
C MET A 1 -0.57 50.70 46.76
N PHE A 2 0.12 49.73 46.18
CA PHE A 2 0.32 48.28 46.32
C PHE A 2 1.80 47.98 45.95
N LYS A 3 2.61 47.34 46.80
CA LYS A 3 2.99 45.91 46.74
C LYS A 3 3.43 45.37 45.35
N LYS A 4 4.75 45.17 45.22
CA LYS A 4 5.49 43.97 44.76
C LYS A 4 4.85 43.11 43.64
N ILE A 5 5.60 42.83 42.56
CA ILE A 5 6.25 41.52 42.31
C ILE A 5 7.03 41.59 40.99
N LEU A 6 8.33 41.33 41.12
CA LEU A 6 9.27 40.89 40.10
C LEU A 6 8.88 39.46 39.67
N CYS A 7 8.69 39.19 38.38
CA CYS A 7 8.84 37.83 37.88
C CYS A 7 9.35 37.79 36.43
N LEU A 8 10.39 36.98 36.29
CA LEU A 8 11.26 36.69 35.17
C LEU A 8 10.57 35.67 34.24
N ALA A 9 10.66 35.83 32.92
CA ALA A 9 10.71 34.71 31.97
C ALA A 9 11.14 35.18 30.58
N LEU A 10 12.34 34.75 30.18
CA LEU A 10 12.83 34.75 28.81
C LEU A 10 11.85 33.96 27.91
N ALA A 11 11.44 34.55 26.79
CA ALA A 11 10.97 33.79 25.64
C ALA A 11 12.07 33.83 24.57
N LEU A 12 12.88 32.77 24.55
CA LEU A 12 13.78 32.43 23.44
C LEU A 12 12.92 32.12 22.21
N VAL A 13 12.92 33.03 21.24
CA VAL A 13 12.39 32.76 19.90
C VAL A 13 13.45 31.94 19.15
N CYS A 14 13.35 30.61 19.19
CA CYS A 14 14.09 29.76 18.27
C CYS A 14 13.44 29.89 16.89
N ILE A 15 13.96 30.83 16.09
CA ILE A 15 13.74 30.83 14.64
C ILE A 15 14.51 29.60 14.12
N ALA A 16 13.80 28.48 13.94
CA ALA A 16 14.30 27.39 13.12
C ALA A 16 14.37 27.92 11.69
N SER A 17 15.55 28.43 11.31
CA SER A 17 15.88 28.72 9.93
C SER A 17 15.79 27.42 9.14
N MET A 18 14.69 27.23 8.41
CA MET A 18 14.64 26.27 7.30
C MET A 18 15.63 26.80 6.26
N ALA A 19 16.88 26.38 6.38
CA ALA A 19 17.81 26.44 5.29
C ALA A 19 17.31 25.40 4.28
N VAL A 20 16.55 25.87 3.29
CA VAL A 20 16.36 25.14 2.05
C VAL A 20 17.72 25.15 1.36
N ILE A 21 18.58 24.20 1.74
CA ILE A 21 19.76 23.90 0.94
C ILE A 21 19.20 23.20 -0.29
N GLY A 22 18.96 23.99 -1.33
CA GLY A 22 18.87 23.48 -2.69
C GLY A 22 20.22 22.89 -3.04
N VAL A 23 20.45 21.64 -2.62
CA VAL A 23 21.48 20.81 -3.20
C VAL A 23 21.01 20.56 -4.63
N SER A 24 21.80 21.01 -5.61
CA SER A 24 21.65 20.53 -6.97
C SER A 24 21.72 19.01 -6.92
N ALA A 25 20.59 18.34 -7.19
CA ALA A 25 20.51 16.89 -7.21
C ALA A 25 21.57 16.36 -8.18
N ALA A 26 22.66 15.82 -7.62
CA ALA A 26 23.21 14.61 -8.22
C ALA A 26 22.06 13.59 -8.26
N ASP A 27 22.08 12.65 -9.22
CA ASP A 27 21.06 11.61 -9.40
C ASP A 27 20.97 10.69 -8.15
N ASP A 28 20.47 11.22 -7.04
CA ASP A 28 20.36 10.54 -5.76
C ASP A 28 19.17 9.59 -5.85
N THR A 29 19.47 8.33 -6.15
CA THR A 29 18.52 7.23 -6.23
C THR A 29 18.29 6.58 -4.86
N THR A 30 18.65 7.25 -3.77
CA THR A 30 18.50 6.70 -2.42
C THR A 30 17.07 6.84 -1.93
N ILE A 31 16.56 5.79 -1.30
CA ILE A 31 15.34 5.83 -0.47
C ILE A 31 15.69 5.43 0.96
N TYR A 32 14.88 5.86 1.92
CA TYR A 32 15.14 5.60 3.32
C TYR A 32 14.01 4.81 3.97
N PHE A 33 14.33 4.08 5.03
CA PHE A 33 13.36 3.39 5.88
C PHE A 33 13.66 3.61 7.35
N GLU A 34 12.64 4.03 8.09
CA GLU A 34 12.67 4.09 9.54
C GLU A 34 12.14 2.78 10.12
N VAL A 35 13.05 1.96 10.64
CA VAL A 35 12.68 0.70 11.28
C VAL A 35 11.85 1.01 12.54
N PRO A 36 10.66 0.41 12.70
CA PRO A 36 9.81 0.63 13.88
C PRO A 36 10.53 0.20 15.16
N SER A 37 10.32 0.91 16.27
CA SER A 37 10.94 0.57 17.56
C SER A 37 10.51 -0.79 18.12
N SER A 38 9.36 -1.30 17.69
CA SER A 38 8.89 -2.66 17.99
C SER A 38 9.73 -3.75 17.33
N TRP A 39 10.48 -3.43 16.27
CA TRP A 39 11.36 -4.35 15.56
C TRP A 39 12.77 -4.25 16.13
N ASN A 40 13.22 -5.31 16.78
CA ASN A 40 14.51 -5.38 17.47
C ASN A 40 15.22 -6.71 17.17
N ASN A 41 16.48 -6.82 17.61
CA ASN A 41 17.31 -8.03 17.45
C ASN A 41 17.57 -8.48 16.00
N TYR A 42 17.54 -7.56 15.03
CA TYR A 42 17.93 -7.80 13.65
C TYR A 42 19.37 -7.36 13.39
N SER A 43 20.03 -7.95 12.39
CA SER A 43 21.38 -7.54 11.97
C SER A 43 21.40 -6.92 10.56
N THR A 44 20.39 -7.22 9.74
CA THR A 44 20.31 -6.74 8.36
C THR A 44 18.91 -6.22 8.04
N VAL A 45 18.85 -5.07 7.39
CA VAL A 45 17.66 -4.54 6.72
C VAL A 45 17.84 -4.71 5.21
N TYR A 46 16.80 -5.19 4.54
CA TYR A 46 16.75 -5.38 3.10
C TYR A 46 15.66 -4.49 2.48
N CYS A 47 15.88 -4.06 1.24
CA CYS A 47 14.90 -3.38 0.39
C CYS A 47 14.67 -4.21 -0.87
N HIS A 48 13.46 -4.75 -1.01
CA HIS A 48 13.03 -5.51 -2.18
C HIS A 48 12.15 -4.63 -3.07
N ILE A 49 12.45 -4.58 -4.37
CA ILE A 49 11.74 -3.74 -5.34
C ILE A 49 11.38 -4.60 -6.58
N TRP A 50 10.18 -4.42 -7.10
CA TRP A 50 9.71 -5.05 -8.34
C TRP A 50 8.88 -4.08 -9.18
N ALA A 51 8.88 -4.25 -10.50
CA ALA A 51 8.02 -3.47 -11.39
C ALA A 51 6.59 -4.02 -11.37
N TYR A 52 5.58 -3.14 -11.30
CA TYR A 52 4.20 -3.60 -11.46
C TYR A 52 3.96 -4.14 -12.86
N GLY A 53 3.47 -5.38 -12.94
CA GLY A 53 3.30 -6.12 -14.20
C GLY A 53 4.60 -6.74 -14.74
N GLY A 54 5.70 -6.68 -13.99
CA GLY A 54 7.01 -7.21 -14.38
C GLY A 54 7.68 -8.04 -13.27
N ASP A 55 8.98 -8.27 -13.44
CA ASP A 55 9.80 -9.08 -12.53
C ASP A 55 10.39 -8.25 -11.38
N SER A 56 10.80 -8.96 -10.31
CA SER A 56 11.64 -8.39 -9.25
C SER A 56 12.98 -7.91 -9.81
N LEU A 57 13.46 -6.76 -9.32
CA LEU A 57 14.74 -6.19 -9.74
C LEU A 57 15.94 -6.94 -9.13
N ALA A 58 15.71 -7.68 -8.05
CA ALA A 58 16.67 -8.59 -7.44
C ALA A 58 15.98 -9.78 -6.78
N ALA A 59 16.77 -10.81 -6.47
CA ALA A 59 16.30 -11.93 -5.66
C ALA A 59 16.08 -11.51 -4.21
N TRP A 60 15.03 -12.04 -3.59
CA TRP A 60 14.61 -11.76 -2.22
C TRP A 60 15.73 -11.93 -1.19
N GLN A 61 15.91 -10.90 -0.37
CA GLN A 61 16.96 -10.73 0.65
C GLN A 61 18.37 -11.05 0.14
N SER A 62 18.65 -10.74 -1.12
CA SER A 62 19.97 -10.92 -1.69
C SER A 62 20.96 -9.86 -1.17
N LYS A 63 22.25 -10.08 -1.44
CA LYS A 63 23.31 -9.10 -1.09
C LYS A 63 23.08 -7.72 -1.72
N LYS A 64 22.41 -7.65 -2.87
CA LYS A 64 22.13 -6.37 -3.56
C LYS A 64 21.11 -5.52 -2.81
N GLU A 65 20.23 -6.15 -2.04
CA GLU A 65 19.11 -5.51 -1.35
C GLU A 65 19.49 -4.95 0.03
N LYS A 66 20.72 -5.19 0.51
CA LYS A 66 21.13 -4.75 1.85
C LYS A 66 21.16 -3.22 1.95
N CYS A 67 20.40 -2.72 2.92
CA CYS A 67 20.43 -1.31 3.31
C CYS A 67 21.67 -1.00 4.16
N THR A 68 22.00 0.28 4.25
CA THR A 68 23.08 0.80 5.09
C THR A 68 22.47 1.63 6.21
N GLN A 69 22.85 1.35 7.47
CA GLN A 69 22.40 2.15 8.60
C GLN A 69 22.99 3.56 8.48
N VAL A 70 22.13 4.58 8.60
CA VAL A 70 22.54 5.99 8.59
C VAL A 70 22.78 6.44 10.03
N GLU A 71 21.73 6.41 10.85
CA GLU A 71 21.76 6.77 12.26
C GLU A 71 20.56 6.12 12.97
N GLY A 72 20.75 5.61 14.19
CA GLY A 72 19.65 5.06 14.98
C GLY A 72 18.87 3.97 14.24
N ASN A 73 17.58 4.20 14.01
CA ASN A 73 16.70 3.28 13.29
C ASN A 73 16.51 3.65 11.80
N LEU A 74 17.25 4.62 11.28
CA LEU A 74 17.17 5.05 9.88
C LEU A 74 18.16 4.27 9.01
N TYR A 75 17.65 3.67 7.93
CA TYR A 75 18.43 2.91 6.96
C TYR A 75 18.25 3.49 5.56
N ALA A 76 19.32 3.57 4.79
CA ALA A 76 19.35 4.03 3.41
C ALA A 76 19.51 2.85 2.45
N TYR A 77 18.83 2.93 1.31
CA TYR A 77 18.99 2.00 0.20
C TYR A 77 19.16 2.77 -1.11
N ASP A 78 20.32 2.59 -1.74
CA ASP A 78 20.60 3.10 -3.08
C ASP A 78 19.99 2.16 -4.13
N VAL A 79 18.94 2.63 -4.80
CA VAL A 79 18.18 1.84 -5.78
C VAL A 79 19.02 1.48 -7.01
N SER A 80 20.07 2.25 -7.32
CA SER A 80 20.97 1.96 -8.45
C SER A 80 21.62 0.57 -8.39
N LYS A 81 21.71 -0.02 -7.19
CA LYS A 81 22.21 -1.39 -6.96
C LYS A 81 21.40 -2.48 -7.68
N VAL A 82 20.13 -2.20 -7.98
CA VAL A 82 19.21 -3.13 -8.65
C VAL A 82 18.69 -2.60 -9.99
N GLY A 83 19.11 -1.40 -10.39
CA GLY A 83 18.78 -0.80 -11.68
C GLY A 83 18.33 0.65 -11.51
N THR A 84 17.74 1.21 -12.56
CA THR A 84 17.16 2.55 -12.54
C THR A 84 15.66 2.42 -12.71
N LEU A 85 14.88 3.09 -11.85
CA LEU A 85 13.43 3.15 -12.02
C LEU A 85 13.07 3.99 -13.24
N GLU A 86 12.19 3.48 -14.08
CA GLU A 86 11.67 4.19 -15.24
C GLU A 86 10.71 5.30 -14.79
N ALA A 87 10.84 6.49 -15.39
CA ALA A 87 9.99 7.62 -15.06
C ALA A 87 8.53 7.31 -15.38
N GLY A 88 7.64 7.51 -14.40
CA GLY A 88 6.20 7.24 -14.54
C GLY A 88 5.79 5.77 -14.39
N GLN A 89 6.73 4.83 -14.28
CA GLN A 89 6.44 3.43 -13.99
C GLN A 89 6.22 3.22 -12.48
N TYR A 90 5.20 2.44 -12.14
CA TYR A 90 4.96 2.03 -10.76
C TYR A 90 5.78 0.81 -10.38
N TYR A 91 6.30 0.84 -9.16
CA TYR A 91 7.02 -0.23 -8.52
C TYR A 91 6.40 -0.53 -7.16
N GLY A 92 6.56 -1.76 -6.70
CA GLY A 92 6.33 -2.12 -5.31
C GLY A 92 7.64 -2.10 -4.54
N VAL A 93 7.57 -1.74 -3.26
CA VAL A 93 8.70 -1.83 -2.34
C VAL A 93 8.29 -2.54 -1.05
N ILE A 94 9.17 -3.39 -0.55
CA ILE A 94 9.09 -4.00 0.77
C ILE A 94 10.42 -3.81 1.49
N PHE A 95 10.37 -3.30 2.71
CA PHE A 95 11.50 -3.40 3.64
C PHE A 95 11.33 -4.63 4.52
N SER A 96 12.38 -5.43 4.66
CA SER A 96 12.36 -6.65 5.48
C SER A 96 13.63 -6.80 6.33
N LEU A 97 13.54 -7.61 7.37
CA LEU A 97 14.62 -7.91 8.30
C LEU A 97 15.04 -9.38 8.18
N ASP A 98 16.28 -9.69 8.58
CA ASP A 98 16.81 -11.07 8.67
C ASP A 98 16.15 -11.94 9.76
N ILE A 99 15.19 -11.37 10.49
CA ILE A 99 14.37 -12.03 11.50
C ILE A 99 12.94 -12.32 11.01
N GLY A 100 12.66 -12.12 9.72
CA GLY A 100 11.37 -12.46 9.09
C GLY A 100 10.26 -11.42 9.23
N LEU A 101 10.56 -10.24 9.80
CA LEU A 101 9.63 -9.11 9.83
C LEU A 101 9.73 -8.31 8.52
N GLN A 102 8.59 -7.82 8.02
CA GLN A 102 8.53 -7.05 6.78
C GLN A 102 7.39 -6.04 6.77
N THR A 103 7.55 -5.00 5.94
CA THR A 103 6.46 -4.10 5.58
C THR A 103 5.51 -4.80 4.61
N TYR A 104 4.28 -4.33 4.59
CA TYR A 104 3.32 -4.63 3.54
C TYR A 104 3.77 -3.96 2.23
N ASP A 105 3.29 -4.48 1.11
CA ASP A 105 3.59 -3.97 -0.23
C ASP A 105 3.18 -2.49 -0.34
N THR A 106 4.14 -1.61 -0.59
CA THR A 106 3.90 -0.17 -0.71
C THR A 106 4.23 0.31 -2.12
N LEU A 107 3.38 1.16 -2.70
CA LEU A 107 3.63 1.75 -4.02
C LEU A 107 4.76 2.77 -4.00
N MET A 108 5.54 2.79 -5.07
CA MET A 108 6.54 3.81 -5.33
C MET A 108 6.72 4.07 -6.82
N THR A 109 7.30 5.22 -7.14
CA THR A 109 7.88 5.55 -8.46
C THR A 109 9.27 6.13 -8.24
N SER A 110 9.95 6.53 -9.31
CA SER A 110 11.18 7.33 -9.22
C SER A 110 11.01 8.62 -8.40
N ASP A 111 9.78 9.13 -8.25
CA ASP A 111 9.52 10.35 -7.47
C ASP A 111 9.72 10.13 -5.97
N CYS A 112 9.76 8.89 -5.50
CA CYS A 112 10.02 8.56 -4.10
C CYS A 112 11.52 8.61 -3.72
N TYR A 113 12.42 8.83 -4.68
CA TYR A 113 13.83 9.08 -4.37
C TYR A 113 13.99 10.27 -3.41
N GLY A 114 14.90 10.13 -2.46
CA GLY A 114 15.15 11.05 -1.37
C GLY A 114 14.13 10.99 -0.22
N ASP A 115 13.03 10.24 -0.36
CA ASP A 115 11.99 10.15 0.67
C ASP A 115 12.22 8.99 1.65
N THR A 116 11.54 9.06 2.78
CA THR A 116 11.60 8.09 3.87
C THR A 116 10.28 7.36 4.01
N LEU A 117 10.35 6.03 3.95
CA LEU A 117 9.26 5.16 4.32
C LEU A 117 9.27 4.92 5.83
N TYR A 118 8.10 4.95 6.46
CA TYR A 118 7.94 4.65 7.89
C TYR A 118 6.75 3.71 8.08
N ALA A 119 6.85 2.79 9.04
CA ALA A 119 5.72 1.95 9.42
C ALA A 119 4.90 2.60 10.53
N ASP A 120 3.57 2.59 10.42
CA ASP A 120 2.68 3.28 11.37
C ASP A 120 2.19 2.40 12.53
N GLY A 121 2.50 1.11 12.51
CA GLY A 121 2.08 0.14 13.51
C GLY A 121 0.85 -0.67 13.11
N THR A 122 0.14 -0.32 12.05
CA THR A 122 -1.04 -1.07 11.59
C THR A 122 -0.60 -2.39 10.96
N GLU A 123 -1.17 -3.49 11.42
CA GLU A 123 -0.97 -4.80 10.81
C GLU A 123 -1.99 -5.04 9.70
N TYR A 124 -1.50 -5.43 8.53
CA TYR A 124 -2.31 -5.93 7.44
C TYR A 124 -2.09 -7.43 7.26
N GLU A 125 -3.18 -8.15 7.01
CA GLU A 125 -3.15 -9.55 6.64
C GLU A 125 -2.42 -9.73 5.31
N ASN A 126 -1.73 -10.86 5.13
CA ASN A 126 -1.26 -11.21 3.81
C ASN A 126 -2.48 -11.57 2.91
N PRO A 127 -2.57 -11.04 1.69
CA PRO A 127 -3.72 -11.29 0.83
C PRO A 127 -3.96 -12.77 0.50
N GLN A 128 -2.90 -13.59 0.48
CA GLN A 128 -2.97 -15.02 0.14
C GLN A 128 -3.08 -15.94 1.35
N ASP A 129 -2.63 -15.50 2.51
CA ASP A 129 -2.58 -16.28 3.75
C ASP A 129 -2.86 -15.36 4.94
N SER A 130 -4.12 -15.20 5.30
CA SER A 130 -4.54 -14.31 6.39
C SER A 130 -4.01 -14.71 7.78
N SER A 131 -3.31 -15.85 7.92
CA SER A 131 -2.57 -16.18 9.15
C SER A 131 -1.25 -15.41 9.29
N LYS A 132 -0.74 -14.86 8.19
CA LYS A 132 0.46 -14.02 8.14
C LYS A 132 0.07 -12.55 8.11
N LYS A 133 0.94 -11.72 8.67
CA LYS A 133 0.75 -10.28 8.74
C LYS A 133 2.03 -9.53 8.35
N ALA A 134 1.85 -8.35 7.80
CA ALA A 134 2.91 -7.39 7.54
C ALA A 134 2.47 -6.01 8.04
N ILE A 135 3.43 -5.13 8.33
CA ILE A 135 3.11 -3.80 8.86
C ILE A 135 2.87 -2.82 7.72
N ALA A 136 1.83 -2.00 7.79
CA ALA A 136 1.60 -0.93 6.84
C ALA A 136 2.75 0.09 6.89
N ALA A 137 3.20 0.55 5.72
CA ALA A 137 4.26 1.53 5.60
C ALA A 137 3.91 2.62 4.59
N PHE A 138 4.33 3.86 4.90
CA PHE A 138 3.95 5.06 4.18
C PHE A 138 5.17 5.95 3.92
N TRP A 139 5.20 6.60 2.77
CA TRP A 139 6.17 7.65 2.48
C TRP A 139 5.83 8.91 3.26
N LYS A 140 6.83 9.55 3.89
CA LYS A 140 6.63 10.75 4.71
C LYS A 140 6.13 11.95 3.91
N ASN A 141 6.57 12.09 2.66
CA ASN A 141 6.33 13.29 1.86
C ASN A 141 5.48 13.00 0.61
N LYS A 142 4.79 11.86 0.54
CA LYS A 142 3.86 11.52 -0.54
C LYS A 142 2.43 11.41 -0.05
N ASP A 143 1.52 11.57 -1.01
CA ASP A 143 0.11 11.25 -0.79
C ASP A 143 -0.04 9.74 -0.54
N LYS A 144 -0.52 9.39 0.65
CA LYS A 144 -0.73 8.01 1.09
C LYS A 144 -1.76 7.27 0.24
N SER A 145 -2.67 8.02 -0.39
CA SER A 145 -3.69 7.46 -1.26
C SER A 145 -3.13 7.11 -2.64
N ALA A 146 -2.04 7.74 -3.08
CA ALA A 146 -1.38 7.44 -4.37
C ALA A 146 -0.12 6.56 -4.25
N PHE A 147 0.58 6.61 -3.10
CA PHE A 147 1.87 5.92 -2.88
C PHE A 147 1.89 5.07 -1.59
N GLY A 148 0.74 4.72 -1.04
CA GLY A 148 0.65 3.97 0.22
C GLY A 148 0.74 2.45 0.07
N PRO A 149 0.37 1.72 1.13
CA PRO A 149 0.12 0.29 1.08
C PRO A 149 -0.92 -0.08 0.03
N VAL A 150 -0.61 -1.10 -0.77
CA VAL A 150 -1.40 -1.50 -1.94
C VAL A 150 -2.71 -2.12 -1.53
N MET A 151 -3.80 -1.63 -2.10
CA MET A 151 -5.14 -2.08 -1.78
C MET A 151 -5.41 -3.47 -2.36
N GLN A 152 -5.79 -4.42 -1.50
CA GLN A 152 -6.05 -5.81 -1.88
C GLN A 152 -7.17 -6.41 -1.04
N VAL A 153 -7.83 -7.43 -1.60
CA VAL A 153 -8.76 -8.29 -0.89
C VAL A 153 -7.99 -9.50 -0.35
N THR A 154 -8.17 -9.82 0.92
CA THR A 154 -7.50 -10.94 1.58
C THR A 154 -8.21 -12.27 1.34
N SER A 155 -7.52 -13.37 1.65
CA SER A 155 -8.04 -14.73 1.52
C SER A 155 -9.30 -15.03 2.35
N ILE A 156 -9.67 -14.11 3.25
CA ILE A 156 -10.90 -14.17 4.05
C ILE A 156 -11.87 -13.03 3.72
N GLY A 157 -11.65 -12.32 2.61
CA GLY A 157 -12.55 -11.32 2.07
C GLY A 157 -12.43 -9.91 2.66
N ASN A 158 -11.40 -9.61 3.44
CA ASN A 158 -11.18 -8.27 3.98
C ASN A 158 -10.52 -7.36 2.93
N LEU A 159 -10.94 -6.10 2.84
CA LEU A 159 -10.20 -5.08 2.09
C LEU A 159 -9.14 -4.44 3.00
N ILE A 160 -7.89 -4.42 2.54
CA ILE A 160 -6.75 -3.82 3.23
C ILE A 160 -6.00 -2.89 2.28
N GLY A 161 -5.14 -2.03 2.82
CA GLY A 161 -4.37 -1.05 2.04
C GLY A 161 -5.09 0.28 1.82
N THR A 162 -4.42 1.22 1.16
CA THR A 162 -4.89 2.60 1.01
C THR A 162 -4.80 3.16 -0.41
N CYS A 163 -4.08 2.52 -1.31
CA CYS A 163 -3.94 2.97 -2.71
C CYS A 163 -4.34 1.84 -3.68
N LEU A 164 -5.12 2.15 -4.71
CA LEU A 164 -5.46 1.11 -5.69
C LEU A 164 -4.19 0.63 -6.41
N PRO A 165 -4.08 -0.68 -6.72
CA PRO A 165 -3.02 -1.17 -7.57
C PRO A 165 -2.99 -0.43 -8.92
N PRO A 166 -1.81 -0.20 -9.53
CA PRO A 166 -1.70 0.46 -10.81
C PRO A 166 -2.57 -0.21 -11.88
N GLY A 167 -3.43 0.58 -12.53
CA GLY A 167 -4.35 0.10 -13.57
C GLY A 167 -5.60 -0.63 -13.05
N VAL A 168 -5.81 -0.74 -11.74
CA VAL A 168 -7.01 -1.34 -11.14
C VAL A 168 -7.96 -0.23 -10.69
N THR A 169 -9.24 -0.36 -11.05
CA THR A 169 -10.30 0.54 -10.58
C THR A 169 -11.02 -0.04 -9.37
N SER A 170 -11.69 0.81 -8.58
CA SER A 170 -12.60 0.37 -7.52
C SER A 170 -13.65 -0.63 -8.01
N GLU A 171 -14.22 -0.38 -9.21
CA GLU A 171 -15.22 -1.26 -9.83
C GLU A 171 -14.63 -2.64 -10.19
N GLY A 172 -13.41 -2.65 -10.73
CA GLY A 172 -12.68 -3.88 -11.05
C GLY A 172 -12.37 -4.68 -9.79
N LEU A 173 -11.85 -4.02 -8.75
CA LEU A 173 -11.54 -4.67 -7.48
C LEU A 173 -12.79 -5.25 -6.81
N PHE A 174 -13.92 -4.54 -6.84
CA PHE A 174 -15.18 -5.06 -6.33
C PHE A 174 -15.73 -6.24 -7.16
N SER A 175 -15.59 -6.18 -8.48
CA SER A 175 -16.01 -7.29 -9.37
C SER A 175 -15.20 -8.56 -9.11
N ASP A 176 -13.90 -8.42 -8.89
CA ASP A 176 -13.01 -9.51 -8.51
C ASP A 176 -13.36 -10.06 -7.12
N PHE A 177 -13.67 -9.18 -6.16
CA PHE A 177 -14.18 -9.57 -4.85
C PHE A 177 -15.43 -10.45 -4.95
N LEU A 178 -16.46 -10.00 -5.68
CA LEU A 178 -17.72 -10.73 -5.83
C LEU A 178 -17.51 -12.15 -6.37
N THR A 179 -16.63 -12.30 -7.36
CA THR A 179 -16.47 -13.56 -8.11
C THR A 179 -15.41 -14.49 -7.52
N THR A 180 -14.49 -13.96 -6.72
CA THR A 180 -13.34 -14.72 -6.21
C THR A 180 -13.37 -14.93 -4.70
N TRP A 181 -13.80 -13.92 -3.94
CA TRP A 181 -13.58 -13.86 -2.49
C TRP A 181 -14.86 -13.77 -1.65
N LEU A 182 -16.01 -13.48 -2.25
CA LEU A 182 -17.26 -13.32 -1.52
C LEU A 182 -17.64 -14.58 -0.70
N GLU A 183 -17.39 -15.77 -1.22
CA GLU A 183 -17.69 -17.02 -0.50
C GLU A 183 -16.80 -17.22 0.72
N ASP A 184 -15.52 -16.85 0.61
CA ASP A 184 -14.62 -16.84 1.76
C ASP A 184 -15.05 -15.77 2.77
N ALA A 185 -15.44 -14.58 2.31
CA ALA A 185 -16.00 -13.52 3.16
C ALA A 185 -17.22 -13.99 3.95
N ARG A 186 -18.16 -14.69 3.31
CA ARG A 186 -19.33 -15.31 3.97
C ARG A 186 -18.93 -16.30 5.04
N THR A 187 -17.89 -17.10 4.76
CA THR A 187 -17.41 -18.15 5.66
C THR A 187 -16.75 -17.57 6.91
N TYR A 188 -15.93 -16.53 6.75
CA TYR A 188 -15.03 -16.06 7.80
C TYR A 188 -15.48 -14.79 8.53
N SER A 189 -16.26 -13.91 7.90
CA SER A 189 -16.62 -12.62 8.50
C SER A 189 -17.70 -12.72 9.58
N GLY A 190 -18.55 -13.75 9.52
CA GLY A 190 -19.76 -13.86 10.34
C GLY A 190 -20.86 -12.83 10.00
N LYS A 191 -20.73 -12.14 8.87
CA LYS A 191 -21.67 -11.13 8.36
C LYS A 191 -22.56 -11.72 7.26
N ASP A 192 -23.70 -11.08 7.02
CA ASP A 192 -24.53 -11.37 5.86
C ASP A 192 -24.02 -10.62 4.61
N ASP A 193 -24.55 -10.97 3.44
CA ASP A 193 -24.16 -10.34 2.16
C ASP A 193 -24.37 -8.83 2.17
N GLN A 194 -25.41 -8.35 2.86
CA GLN A 194 -25.70 -6.92 2.98
C GLN A 194 -24.51 -6.18 3.60
N ALA A 195 -24.08 -6.60 4.79
CA ALA A 195 -22.99 -5.96 5.51
C ALA A 195 -21.63 -6.19 4.84
N ILE A 196 -21.37 -7.39 4.31
CA ILE A 196 -20.12 -7.69 3.59
C ILE A 196 -19.93 -6.76 2.39
N ILE A 197 -20.98 -6.63 1.57
CA ILE A 197 -20.92 -5.81 0.36
C ILE A 197 -20.86 -4.33 0.73
N ASP A 198 -21.67 -3.87 1.68
CA ASP A 198 -21.67 -2.46 2.09
C ASP A 198 -20.31 -2.03 2.61
N ASP A 199 -19.65 -2.80 3.48
CA ASP A 199 -18.30 -2.50 3.95
C ASP A 199 -17.30 -2.35 2.81
N MET A 200 -17.35 -3.26 1.83
CA MET A 200 -16.45 -3.26 0.67
C MET A 200 -16.70 -2.03 -0.23
N VAL A 201 -17.95 -1.78 -0.62
CA VAL A 201 -18.28 -0.70 -1.56
C VAL A 201 -18.14 0.68 -0.93
N ILE A 202 -18.38 0.82 0.38
CA ILE A 202 -18.11 2.05 1.12
C ILE A 202 -16.61 2.36 1.10
N ALA A 203 -15.76 1.35 1.37
CA ALA A 203 -14.32 1.52 1.36
C ALA A 203 -13.77 1.83 -0.05
N LEU A 204 -14.39 1.25 -1.08
CA LEU A 204 -14.06 1.50 -2.49
C LEU A 204 -14.72 2.76 -3.08
N GLY A 205 -15.53 3.47 -2.29
CA GLY A 205 -16.23 4.66 -2.73
C GLY A 205 -17.30 4.43 -3.79
N LEU A 206 -17.79 3.20 -3.97
CA LEU A 206 -18.77 2.86 -4.99
C LEU A 206 -20.19 3.16 -4.51
N SER A 207 -20.99 3.74 -5.39
CA SER A 207 -22.39 4.07 -5.13
C SER A 207 -23.28 2.84 -5.12
N LYS A 208 -24.47 3.00 -4.55
CA LYS A 208 -25.56 2.00 -4.63
C LYS A 208 -25.90 1.60 -6.06
N ASP A 209 -25.91 2.56 -6.99
CA ASP A 209 -26.26 2.31 -8.40
C ASP A 209 -25.16 1.50 -9.10
N THR A 210 -23.90 1.89 -8.91
CA THR A 210 -22.74 1.18 -9.43
C THR A 210 -22.63 -0.22 -8.83
N THR A 211 -22.84 -0.35 -7.51
CA THR A 211 -22.86 -1.63 -6.80
C THR A 211 -23.92 -2.59 -7.36
N GLU A 212 -25.17 -2.12 -7.50
CA GLU A 212 -26.26 -2.92 -8.05
C GLU A 212 -25.95 -3.40 -9.48
N LYS A 213 -25.34 -2.54 -10.30
CA LYS A 213 -24.92 -2.90 -11.65
C LYS A 213 -23.85 -3.99 -11.63
N LEU A 214 -22.78 -3.83 -10.84
CA LEU A 214 -21.68 -4.79 -10.77
C LEU A 214 -22.12 -6.14 -10.22
N ILE A 215 -23.03 -6.17 -9.24
CA ILE A 215 -23.67 -7.41 -8.77
C ILE A 215 -24.40 -8.11 -9.92
N LYS A 216 -25.25 -7.39 -10.67
CA LYS A 216 -25.98 -7.96 -11.82
C LYS A 216 -25.03 -8.48 -12.90
N ASP A 217 -24.03 -7.70 -13.25
CA ASP A 217 -23.04 -8.03 -14.29
C ASP A 217 -22.18 -9.24 -13.89
N SER A 218 -21.90 -9.42 -12.59
CA SER A 218 -21.13 -10.56 -12.08
C SER A 218 -21.85 -11.91 -12.22
N GLY A 219 -23.19 -11.91 -12.26
CA GLY A 219 -24.02 -13.12 -12.22
C GLY A 219 -23.98 -13.88 -10.87
N VAL A 220 -23.34 -13.32 -9.84
CA VAL A 220 -23.27 -13.92 -8.50
C VAL A 220 -24.57 -13.66 -7.76
N SER A 221 -25.16 -14.72 -7.19
CA SER A 221 -26.34 -14.60 -6.33
C SER A 221 -25.92 -14.02 -4.97
N VAL A 222 -26.50 -12.88 -4.61
CA VAL A 222 -26.27 -12.21 -3.32
C VAL A 222 -27.59 -11.81 -2.67
N ALA A 223 -27.61 -11.82 -1.34
CA ALA A 223 -28.69 -11.28 -0.51
C ALA A 223 -28.40 -9.81 -0.14
N TRP A 224 -28.37 -8.93 -1.14
CA TRP A 224 -28.13 -7.50 -0.97
C TRP A 224 -29.31 -6.67 -1.51
N ASP A 225 -29.82 -5.75 -0.70
CA ASP A 225 -30.89 -4.82 -1.04
C ASP A 225 -30.39 -3.37 -1.08
N LYS A 226 -30.61 -2.75 -2.24
CA LYS A 226 -30.21 -1.36 -2.50
C LYS A 226 -30.91 -0.34 -1.59
N GLY A 227 -32.16 -0.61 -1.23
CA GLY A 227 -32.98 0.27 -0.40
C GLY A 227 -32.45 0.37 1.02
N THR A 228 -31.94 -0.73 1.56
CA THR A 228 -31.35 -0.80 2.90
C THR A 228 -29.85 -0.54 2.96
N SER A 229 -29.15 -0.57 1.83
CA SER A 229 -27.69 -0.36 1.78
C SER A 229 -27.23 0.96 2.40
N GLU A 230 -26.07 0.96 3.04
CA GLU A 230 -25.40 2.17 3.57
C GLU A 230 -24.41 2.81 2.59
N ALA A 231 -24.23 2.21 1.41
CA ALA A 231 -23.33 2.72 0.37
C ALA A 231 -23.69 4.15 -0.08
N PRO A 232 -22.72 4.95 -0.56
CA PRO A 232 -22.99 6.31 -1.02
C PRO A 232 -23.97 6.34 -2.21
N THR A 233 -24.60 7.50 -2.44
CA THR A 233 -25.51 7.69 -3.58
C THR A 233 -24.81 8.07 -4.88
N VAL A 234 -23.55 8.50 -4.80
CA VAL A 234 -22.70 8.87 -5.94
C VAL A 234 -21.31 8.33 -5.68
N ASP A 235 -20.64 7.86 -6.74
CA ASP A 235 -19.28 7.34 -6.65
C ASP A 235 -18.33 8.43 -6.13
N LYS A 236 -17.42 8.02 -5.26
CA LYS A 236 -16.39 8.88 -4.67
C LYS A 236 -15.03 8.47 -5.23
N PRO A 237 -14.17 9.42 -5.58
CA PRO A 237 -12.80 9.10 -5.97
C PRO A 237 -12.09 8.37 -4.83
N VAL A 238 -11.58 7.18 -5.14
CA VAL A 238 -10.48 6.56 -4.40
C VAL A 238 -9.23 6.83 -5.23
N ALA A 239 -8.14 7.19 -4.58
CA ALA A 239 -6.92 7.46 -5.32
C ALA A 239 -6.47 6.20 -6.06
N ASP A 240 -6.32 6.33 -7.37
CA ASP A 240 -5.68 5.33 -8.18
C ASP A 240 -4.17 5.55 -8.16
N GLY A 241 -3.41 4.45 -8.10
CA GLY A 241 -1.97 4.49 -8.34
C GLY A 241 -1.69 4.64 -9.83
N SER A 242 -2.34 5.57 -10.53
CA SER A 242 -2.03 5.89 -11.93
C SER A 242 -1.45 7.31 -12.05
N VAL A 243 -0.36 7.46 -12.81
CA VAL A 243 0.17 8.77 -13.18
C VAL A 243 -0.46 9.10 -14.53
N SER A 244 -1.13 10.26 -14.63
CA SER A 244 -1.65 10.76 -15.90
C SER A 244 -0.49 11.20 -16.81
N SER A 245 0.17 10.25 -17.48
CA SER A 245 0.89 10.57 -18.71
C SER A 245 -0.13 10.57 -19.85
N GLY A 246 -0.17 11.63 -20.65
CA GLY A 246 -1.21 11.89 -21.67
C GLY A 246 -1.18 10.93 -22.86
N GLN A 247 -1.35 9.63 -22.64
CA GLN A 247 -1.62 8.63 -23.66
C GLN A 247 -2.77 7.73 -23.20
N GLU A 248 -3.76 7.57 -24.07
CA GLU A 248 -5.00 6.86 -23.77
C GLU A 248 -4.74 5.44 -23.30
N THR A 249 -5.24 5.13 -22.09
CA THR A 249 -5.21 3.81 -21.48
C THR A 249 -6.14 2.88 -22.25
N THR A 250 -5.57 2.10 -23.16
CA THR A 250 -6.24 0.91 -23.69
C THR A 250 -6.45 -0.06 -22.52
N ILE A 251 -7.71 -0.39 -22.24
CA ILE A 251 -8.11 -1.35 -21.21
C ILE A 251 -7.50 -2.72 -21.58
N VAL A 252 -6.35 -3.03 -21.01
CA VAL A 252 -5.79 -4.38 -21.02
C VAL A 252 -6.40 -5.09 -19.82
N ALA A 253 -7.20 -6.11 -20.06
CA ALA A 253 -7.64 -7.04 -19.03
C ALA A 253 -6.39 -7.79 -18.53
N ILE A 254 -5.69 -7.20 -17.56
CA ILE A 254 -4.56 -7.84 -16.88
C ILE A 254 -5.18 -8.90 -15.98
N SER A 255 -4.99 -10.17 -16.34
CA SER A 255 -5.19 -11.27 -15.42
C SER A 255 -4.26 -11.03 -14.23
N ILE A 256 -4.80 -10.65 -13.08
CA ILE A 256 -4.05 -10.26 -11.88
C ILE A 256 -3.28 -11.49 -11.35
N ALA A 257 -2.08 -11.71 -11.87
CA ALA A 257 -1.04 -12.46 -11.19
C ALA A 257 -0.26 -11.45 -10.34
N MET A 258 -0.85 -11.03 -9.21
CA MET A 258 -0.10 -10.33 -8.18
C MET A 258 0.97 -11.30 -7.65
N MET A 259 2.22 -11.06 -8.01
CA MET A 259 3.36 -11.72 -7.38
C MET A 259 3.52 -11.13 -5.98
N ILE A 260 2.93 -11.81 -5.01
CA ILE A 260 3.19 -11.54 -3.59
C ILE A 260 4.56 -12.14 -3.30
N ALA A 261 5.56 -11.30 -3.08
CA ALA A 261 6.84 -11.70 -2.51
C ALA A 261 6.67 -12.03 -1.01
N ALA A 262 5.83 -13.01 -0.70
CA ALA A 262 5.92 -13.73 0.55
C ALA A 262 7.01 -14.77 0.34
N ALA A 263 8.09 -14.68 1.10
CA ALA A 263 9.15 -15.67 1.15
C ALA A 263 8.57 -17.10 1.05
N GLY A 264 8.70 -17.72 -0.12
CA GLY A 264 8.40 -19.14 -0.36
C GLY A 264 6.97 -19.54 -0.74
N VAL A 265 6.11 -18.69 -1.30
CA VAL A 265 4.81 -19.16 -1.85
C VAL A 265 4.79 -19.09 -3.38
N VAL A 266 4.85 -20.26 -4.00
CA VAL A 266 4.61 -20.50 -5.43
C VAL A 266 3.26 -19.92 -5.82
N VAL A 267 3.23 -19.08 -6.87
CA VAL A 267 2.01 -18.66 -7.56
C VAL A 267 1.33 -19.92 -8.10
N VAL A 268 0.41 -20.50 -7.33
CA VAL A 268 -0.54 -21.49 -7.83
C VAL A 268 -1.73 -20.70 -8.36
N LEU A 269 -1.72 -20.46 -9.66
CA LEU A 269 -2.96 -20.21 -10.40
C LEU A 269 -3.92 -21.35 -10.03
N ARG A 270 -4.99 -21.07 -9.27
CA ARG A 270 -6.09 -22.01 -9.09
C ARG A 270 -6.68 -22.26 -10.49
N LYS A 271 -6.22 -23.31 -11.15
CA LYS A 271 -6.90 -23.90 -12.30
C LYS A 271 -8.29 -24.30 -11.80
N LYS A 272 -9.33 -23.59 -12.22
CA LYS A 272 -10.71 -24.10 -12.13
C LYS A 272 -10.72 -25.42 -12.91
N ALA A 273 -10.87 -26.54 -12.19
CA ALA A 273 -11.33 -27.76 -12.82
C ALA A 273 -12.79 -27.51 -13.23
N TYR A 274 -13.04 -27.57 -14.54
CA TYR A 274 -14.38 -27.62 -15.11
C TYR A 274 -15.11 -28.88 -14.64
#